data_AF-A0AAU6IG93-F1
#
_entry.id   AF-A0AAU6IG93-F1
#
_cell.length_a   1.000
_cell.length_b   1.000
_cell.length_c   1.000
_cell.angle_alpha   90.00
_cell.angle_beta   90.00
_cell.angle_gamma   90.00
#
_symmetry.space_group_name_H-M   'P 1'
#
loop_
_entity.id
_entity.type
_entity.pdbx_description
1 polymer ?
#
loop_
_entity_poly.entity_id
_entity_poly.type
_entity_poly.pdbx_seq_one_letter_code
_entity_poly.pdbx_strand_id
1 'polypeptide(L)'
;MAGYSSSAPYWSLVDTVEAFCPGLYLVADAHGRIVWLGMAAGDQGVLGRIRKHLGEPWKRAVFHRVWIASAYDQISRPALEAAEGWAADALDLRARMPHRTWPSSTHWQLLVGRQPVV
;
A
#
# COMPACT_ATOMS: atom_id res chain seq x y z
N MET A 1 -15.93 -24.33 -15.01
CA MET A 1 -15.55 -22.94 -15.33
C MET A 1 -15.16 -22.27 -14.03
N ALA A 2 -13.93 -21.75 -13.97
CA ALA A 2 -13.29 -21.25 -12.75
C ALA A 2 -13.81 -19.85 -12.37
N GLY A 3 -14.07 -19.64 -11.09
CA GLY A 3 -14.40 -18.34 -10.50
C GLY A 3 -13.50 -18.08 -9.30
N TYR A 4 -12.23 -17.74 -9.55
CA TYR A 4 -11.35 -17.20 -8.51
C TYR A 4 -11.69 -15.72 -8.33
N SER A 5 -12.67 -15.41 -7.47
CA SER A 5 -12.79 -14.07 -6.89
C SER A 5 -11.88 -14.00 -5.67
N SER A 6 -10.60 -13.76 -5.92
CA SER A 6 -9.67 -13.44 -4.84
C SER A 6 -9.87 -11.97 -4.48
N SER A 7 -10.56 -11.72 -3.37
CA SER A 7 -10.65 -10.41 -2.71
C SER A 7 -9.36 -10.02 -1.99
N ALA A 8 -8.26 -10.76 -2.23
CA ALA A 8 -6.95 -10.41 -1.71
C ALA A 8 -6.32 -9.32 -2.60
N PRO A 9 -5.62 -8.34 -2.01
CA PRO A 9 -4.87 -7.39 -2.81
C PRO A 9 -3.86 -8.16 -3.66
N TYR A 10 -3.83 -7.89 -4.96
CA TYR A 10 -2.81 -8.44 -5.84
C TYR A 10 -1.49 -7.70 -5.53
N TRP A 11 -0.67 -8.32 -4.70
CA TRP A 11 0.66 -7.82 -4.38
C TRP A 11 1.66 -8.40 -5.39
N SER A 12 2.18 -7.58 -6.28
CA SER A 12 3.37 -7.97 -7.05
C SER A 12 4.60 -7.84 -6.15
N LEU A 13 5.45 -8.88 -6.15
CA LEU A 13 6.82 -8.77 -5.64
C LEU A 13 7.57 -7.85 -6.60
N VAL A 14 7.90 -6.65 -6.16
CA VAL A 14 8.67 -5.69 -6.95
C VAL A 14 10.04 -5.59 -6.30
N ASP A 15 10.96 -6.44 -6.73
CA ASP A 15 12.34 -6.47 -6.22
C ASP A 15 13.10 -5.16 -6.48
N THR A 16 12.57 -4.28 -7.33
CA THR A 16 13.09 -2.93 -7.56
C THR A 16 11.96 -1.96 -7.87
N VAL A 17 11.80 -0.97 -6.99
CA VAL A 17 10.73 0.04 -6.99
C VAL A 17 10.57 0.70 -8.37
N GLU A 18 9.60 0.27 -9.17
CA GLU A 18 9.26 0.88 -10.46
C GLU A 18 7.77 1.26 -10.57
N ALA A 19 7.14 1.61 -9.45
CA ALA A 19 5.78 2.16 -9.47
C ALA A 19 5.81 3.69 -9.37
N PHE A 20 5.70 4.35 -10.52
CA PHE A 20 5.55 5.81 -10.64
C PHE A 20 4.10 6.29 -10.44
N CYS A 21 3.16 5.37 -10.25
CA CYS A 21 1.75 5.66 -10.04
C CYS A 21 1.40 5.82 -8.54
N PRO A 22 0.24 6.45 -8.23
CA PRO A 22 -0.33 6.42 -6.89
C PRO A 22 -0.59 4.98 -6.44
N GLY A 23 -0.66 4.74 -5.13
CA GLY A 23 -0.97 3.41 -4.64
C GLY A 23 -0.57 3.17 -3.20
N LEU A 24 -0.63 1.90 -2.80
CA LEU A 24 -0.17 1.42 -1.50
C LEU A 24 1.17 0.73 -1.65
N TYR A 25 1.98 0.79 -0.60
CA TYR A 25 3.20 0.01 -0.48
C TYR A 25 3.32 -0.62 0.90
N LEU A 26 3.76 -1.87 0.91
CA LEU A 26 4.05 -2.65 2.09
C LEU A 26 5.55 -2.89 2.14
N VAL A 27 6.17 -2.77 3.31
CA VAL A 27 7.60 -3.03 3.51
C VAL A 27 7.77 -4.11 4.57
N ALA A 28 8.67 -5.05 4.30
CA ALA A 28 9.14 -6.02 5.28
C ALA A 28 10.64 -5.87 5.55
N ASP A 29 11.04 -6.32 6.74
CA ASP A 29 12.44 -6.47 7.13
C ASP A 29 13.07 -7.75 6.55
N ALA A 30 14.35 -7.98 6.86
CA ALA A 30 15.09 -9.16 6.41
C ALA A 30 14.51 -10.49 6.93
N HIS A 31 13.69 -10.46 7.97
CA HIS A 31 12.99 -11.62 8.53
C HIS A 31 11.58 -11.80 7.96
N GLY A 32 11.19 -10.97 6.97
CA GLY A 32 9.86 -11.02 6.37
C GLY A 32 8.76 -10.44 7.26
N ARG A 33 9.10 -9.75 8.35
CA ARG A 33 8.11 -9.09 9.21
C ARG A 33 7.71 -7.77 8.55
N ILE A 34 6.41 -7.52 8.47
CA ILE A 34 5.88 -6.22 8.01
C ILE A 34 6.33 -5.16 9.01
N VAL A 35 7.03 -4.14 8.51
CA VAL A 35 7.56 -3.01 9.30
C VAL A 35 6.95 -1.68 8.87
N TRP A 36 6.28 -1.66 7.70
CA TRP A 36 5.62 -0.47 7.20
C TRP A 36 4.49 -0.85 6.24
N LEU A 37 3.38 -0.14 6.31
CA LEU A 37 2.40 0.00 5.22
C LEU A 37 2.27 1.50 4.95
N GLY A 38 1.95 1.93 3.75
CA GLY A 38 1.65 3.34 3.51
C GLY A 38 1.05 3.57 2.14
N MET A 39 0.54 4.77 1.95
CA MET A 39 0.08 5.25 0.64
C MET A 39 1.01 6.31 0.06
N ALA A 40 0.98 6.43 -1.26
CA ALA A 40 1.54 7.56 -1.99
C ALA A 40 0.50 8.12 -2.96
N ALA A 41 0.34 9.44 -2.93
CA ALA A 41 -0.47 10.21 -3.87
C ALA A 41 0.44 11.26 -4.54
N GLY A 42 0.27 11.51 -5.84
CA GLY A 42 0.99 12.54 -6.60
C GLY A 42 2.07 12.03 -7.55
N ASP A 43 2.74 12.97 -8.23
CA ASP A 43 3.48 12.80 -9.49
C ASP A 43 4.72 11.89 -9.45
N GLN A 44 5.23 11.58 -8.25
CA GLN A 44 6.36 10.66 -8.09
C GLN A 44 5.91 9.28 -7.59
N GLY A 45 4.61 9.11 -7.34
CA GLY A 45 4.00 7.85 -6.93
C GLY A 45 4.64 7.19 -5.72
N VAL A 46 4.49 5.87 -5.66
CA VAL A 46 5.11 5.03 -4.63
C VAL A 46 6.63 5.12 -4.67
N LEU A 47 7.24 5.18 -5.87
CA LEU A 47 8.69 5.26 -6.02
C LEU A 47 9.32 6.47 -5.33
N GLY A 48 8.80 7.67 -5.59
CA GLY A 48 9.29 8.89 -4.95
C GLY A 48 9.17 8.82 -3.43
N ARG A 49 8.09 8.21 -2.93
CA ARG A 49 7.87 8.03 -1.50
C ARG A 49 8.89 7.08 -0.87
N ILE A 50 9.17 5.94 -1.51
CA ILE A 50 10.19 5.01 -1.02
C ILE A 50 11.58 5.64 -1.07
N ARG A 51 11.95 6.33 -2.16
CA ARG A 51 13.24 7.04 -2.25
C ARG A 51 13.42 8.04 -1.11
N LYS A 52 12.36 8.79 -0.78
CA LYS A 52 12.38 9.70 0.37
C LYS A 52 12.62 8.95 1.69
N HIS A 53 11.94 7.84 1.92
CA HIS A 53 12.15 7.01 3.12
C HIS A 53 13.57 6.46 3.20
N LEU A 54 14.14 5.99 2.09
CA LEU A 54 15.52 5.49 2.04
C LEU A 54 16.56 6.60 2.26
N GLY A 55 16.16 7.88 2.20
CA GLY A 55 16.98 9.01 2.67
C GLY A 55 17.20 9.00 4.18
N GLU A 56 16.32 8.37 4.96
CA GLU A 56 16.44 8.27 6.41
C GLU A 56 17.24 7.01 6.80
N PRO A 57 18.38 7.14 7.51
CA PRO A 57 19.28 6.01 7.78
C PRO A 57 18.61 4.84 8.50
N TRP A 58 17.73 5.12 9.46
CA TRP A 58 17.05 4.08 10.24
C TRP A 58 16.04 3.29 9.39
N LYS A 59 15.34 3.93 8.45
CA LYS A 59 14.44 3.23 7.52
C LYS A 59 15.23 2.39 6.53
N ARG A 60 16.32 2.95 5.99
CA ARG A 60 17.23 2.23 5.08
C ARG A 60 17.78 0.95 5.72
N ALA A 61 18.07 0.97 7.01
CA ALA A 61 18.57 -0.21 7.72
C ALA A 61 17.51 -1.31 7.91
N VAL A 62 16.22 -0.95 7.91
CA VAL A 62 15.11 -1.87 8.22
C VAL A 62 14.35 -2.30 6.96
N PHE A 63 14.31 -1.47 5.92
CA PHE A 63 13.55 -1.72 4.70
C PHE A 63 14.30 -2.71 3.82
N HIS A 64 13.84 -3.96 3.77
CA HIS A 64 14.48 -5.03 3.01
C HIS A 64 13.72 -5.41 1.74
N ARG A 65 12.39 -5.53 1.81
CA ARG A 65 11.52 -5.83 0.65
C ARG A 65 10.32 -4.90 0.60
N VAL A 66 9.91 -4.50 -0.61
CA VAL A 66 8.75 -3.64 -0.84
C VAL A 66 7.77 -4.32 -1.80
N TRP A 67 6.50 -4.40 -1.42
CA TRP A 67 5.39 -4.79 -2.31
C TRP A 67 4.55 -3.57 -2.62
N ILE A 68 4.02 -3.53 -3.83
CA ILE A 68 3.26 -2.37 -4.32
C ILE A 68 1.91 -2.84 -4.82
N ALA A 69 0.86 -2.16 -4.39
CA ALA A 69 -0.47 -2.24 -4.97
C ALA A 69 -0.76 -0.91 -5.66
N SER A 70 -0.46 -0.87 -6.96
CA SER A 70 -0.67 0.30 -7.79
C SER A 70 -2.14 0.66 -7.88
N ALA A 71 -2.43 1.96 -7.84
CA ALA A 71 -3.73 2.53 -8.15
C ALA A 71 -3.69 3.22 -9.52
N TYR A 72 -4.88 3.52 -10.04
CA TYR A 72 -5.03 4.31 -11.26
C TYR A 72 -4.69 5.79 -10.99
N ASP A 73 -4.24 6.51 -12.02
CA ASP A 73 -3.70 7.87 -11.88
C ASP A 73 -4.69 8.90 -11.32
N GLN A 74 -6.00 8.66 -11.48
CA GLN A 74 -7.08 9.54 -11.00
C GLN A 74 -7.64 9.15 -9.62
N ILE A 75 -6.97 8.27 -8.87
CA ILE A 75 -7.47 7.84 -7.57
C ILE A 75 -7.52 9.02 -6.60
N SER A 76 -8.65 9.18 -5.93
CA SER A 76 -8.79 10.23 -4.92
C SER A 76 -8.00 9.87 -3.66
N ARG A 77 -7.48 10.88 -2.95
CA ARG A 77 -6.81 10.67 -1.66
C ARG A 77 -7.70 9.94 -0.63
N PRO A 78 -9.00 10.26 -0.46
CA PRO A 78 -9.87 9.50 0.43
C PRO A 78 -10.01 8.02 0.05
N ALA A 79 -9.98 7.70 -1.24
CA ALA A 79 -9.99 6.31 -1.70
C ALA A 79 -8.70 5.57 -1.35
N LEU A 80 -7.54 6.22 -1.48
CA LEU A 80 -6.26 5.66 -1.02
C LEU A 80 -6.21 5.48 0.49
N GLU A 81 -6.71 6.44 1.26
CA GLU A 81 -6.78 6.35 2.73
C GLU A 81 -7.67 5.17 3.16
N ALA A 82 -8.85 5.02 2.54
CA ALA A 82 -9.73 3.90 2.83
C ALA A 82 -9.11 2.54 2.43
N ALA A 83 -8.38 2.49 1.30
CA ALA A 83 -7.65 1.31 0.87
C ALA A 83 -6.50 0.96 1.84
N GLU A 84 -5.76 1.96 2.35
CA GLU A 84 -4.74 1.76 3.40
C GLU A 84 -5.38 1.22 4.69
N GLY A 85 -6.50 1.81 5.10
CA GLY A 85 -7.26 1.37 6.28
C GLY A 85 -7.72 -0.09 6.16
N TRP A 86 -8.26 -0.47 4.99
CA TRP A 86 -8.66 -1.85 4.72
C TRP A 86 -7.47 -2.81 4.68
N ALA A 87 -6.37 -2.43 4.03
CA ALA A 87 -5.16 -3.25 4.00
C ALA A 87 -4.57 -3.46 5.41
N ALA A 88 -4.64 -2.44 6.28
CA ALA A 88 -4.24 -2.56 7.67
C ALA A 88 -5.10 -3.59 8.43
N ASP A 89 -6.40 -3.65 8.17
CA ASP A 89 -7.30 -4.64 8.77
C ASP A 89 -7.01 -6.05 8.24
N ALA A 90 -6.89 -6.20 6.92
CA ALA A 90 -6.64 -7.49 6.26
C ALA A 90 -5.32 -8.14 6.69
N LEU A 91 -4.33 -7.33 7.10
CA LEU A 91 -3.00 -7.76 7.54
C LEU A 91 -2.84 -7.76 9.07
N ASP A 92 -3.93 -7.50 9.80
CA ASP A 92 -3.97 -7.37 11.27
C ASP A 92 -2.92 -6.37 11.81
N LEU A 93 -2.65 -5.29 11.06
CA LEU A 93 -1.61 -4.32 11.43
C LEU A 93 -2.05 -3.39 12.55
N ARG A 94 -3.35 -3.22 12.78
CA ARG A 94 -3.83 -2.43 13.94
C ARG A 94 -3.36 -3.04 15.26
N ALA A 95 -3.47 -4.37 15.39
CA ALA A 95 -3.00 -5.07 16.57
C ALA A 95 -1.47 -5.13 16.63
N ARG A 96 -0.82 -5.37 15.49
CA ARG A 96 0.64 -5.57 15.40
C ARG A 96 1.46 -4.28 15.46
N MET A 97 0.84 -3.13 15.16
CA MET A 97 1.45 -1.80 15.15
C MET A 97 0.57 -0.80 15.92
N PRO A 98 0.40 -0.96 17.24
CA PRO A 98 -0.59 -0.21 18.03
C PRO A 98 -0.29 1.29 18.15
N HIS A 99 0.96 1.70 17.94
CA HIS A 99 1.37 3.11 17.98
C HIS A 99 1.09 3.86 16.68
N ARG A 100 0.61 3.17 15.64
CA ARG A 100 0.26 3.78 14.38
C ARG A 100 -1.24 4.05 14.30
N THR A 101 -1.59 5.29 13.97
CA THR A 101 -2.96 5.64 13.60
C THR A 101 -3.22 5.17 12.17
N TRP A 102 -4.22 4.30 12.02
CA TRP A 102 -4.65 3.77 10.72
C TRP A 102 -5.94 4.46 10.27
N PRO A 103 -6.06 4.87 8.99
CA PRO A 103 -7.30 5.39 8.45
C PRO A 103 -8.47 4.41 8.65
N SER A 104 -9.70 4.91 8.64
CA SER A 104 -10.88 4.03 8.68
C SER A 104 -10.97 3.21 7.39
N SER A 105 -11.31 1.92 7.51
CA SER A 105 -11.64 1.04 6.39
C SER A 105 -13.13 1.12 5.99
N THR A 106 -13.92 1.93 6.70
CA THR A 106 -15.37 2.00 6.47
C THR A 106 -15.66 2.48 5.05
N HIS A 107 -16.56 1.80 4.34
CA HIS A 107 -16.95 2.10 2.96
C HIS A 107 -15.82 2.06 1.91
N TRP A 108 -14.70 1.38 2.19
CA TRP A 108 -13.58 1.28 1.24
C TRP A 108 -14.01 0.79 -0.15
N GLN A 109 -14.94 -0.17 -0.22
CA GLN A 109 -15.47 -0.70 -1.48
C GLN A 109 -16.18 0.38 -2.32
N LEU A 110 -16.89 1.32 -1.68
CA LEU A 110 -17.58 2.41 -2.36
C LEU A 110 -16.60 3.46 -2.89
N LEU A 111 -15.47 3.62 -2.22
CA LEU A 111 -14.44 4.60 -2.55
C LEU A 111 -13.47 4.08 -3.61
N VAL A 112 -13.16 2.78 -3.59
CA VAL A 112 -12.22 2.10 -4.51
C VAL A 112 -12.94 1.52 -5.74
N GLY A 113 -14.21 1.15 -5.61
CA GLY A 113 -15.00 0.50 -6.67
C GLY A 113 -15.51 1.42 -7.79
N ARG A 114 -15.18 2.72 -7.78
CA ARG A 114 -15.51 3.64 -8.88
C ARG A 114 -14.51 3.50 -10.03
N GLN A 115 -14.63 2.44 -10.81
CA GLN A 115 -14.07 2.40 -12.17
C GLN A 115 -15.04 3.10 -13.14
N PRO A 116 -14.59 3.99 -14.03
CA PRO A 116 -15.16 4.02 -15.37
C PRO A 116 -14.63 2.79 -16.12
N VAL A 117 -15.55 1.94 -16.54
CA VAL A 117 -15.27 1.00 -17.65
C VAL A 117 -15.22 1.86 -18.90
N VAL A 118 -14.05 2.00 -19.51
CA VAL A 118 -13.91 2.43 -20.91
C VAL A 118 -13.02 1.42 -21.60
#